data_AF-A0A2N2CKS9-F1
#
_entry.id   AF-A0A2N2CKS9-F1
#
_cell.length_a   1.000
_cell.length_b   1.000
_cell.length_c   1.000
_cell.angle_alpha   90.00
_cell.angle_beta   90.00
_cell.angle_gamma   90.00
#
_symmetry.space_group_name_H-M   'P 1'
#
loop_
_entity.id
_entity.type
_entity.pdbx_description
1 polymer ?
#
loop_
_entity_poly.entity_id
_entity_poly.type
_entity_poly.pdbx_seq_one_letter_code
_entity_poly.pdbx_strand_id
1 'polypeptide(L)' 'MNFYRIKEEINVESEQINQGKVLSVRSSVVDVHFPTAPAIRNVLKAGDNEQVIIEVFTQLDNNTVRGVALTPTQ' A
#
# COMPACT_ATOMS: atom_id res chain seq x y z
N MET A 1 -7.98 -9.53 -6.41
CA MET A 1 -6.63 -9.31 -6.97
C MET A 1 -6.79 -9.12 -8.46
N ASN A 2 -6.91 -7.88 -8.92
CA ASN A 2 -6.99 -7.56 -10.35
C ASN A 2 -5.75 -6.75 -10.69
N PHE A 3 -4.83 -7.39 -11.40
CA PHE A 3 -3.77 -6.70 -12.12
C PHE A 3 -4.26 -6.47 -13.54
N TYR A 4 -4.22 -5.21 -14.00
CA TYR A 4 -4.26 -4.89 -15.42
C TYR A 4 -3.19 -3.84 -15.71
N ARG A 5 -2.33 -4.16 -16.68
CA ARG A 5 -1.51 -3.18 -17.39
C ARG A 5 -1.51 -3.55 -18.88
N ILE A 6 -2.06 -2.68 -19.71
CA ILE A 6 -1.79 -2.60 -21.15
C ILE A 6 -1.37 -1.15 -21.45
N LYS A 7 -0.34 -1.00 -22.28
CA LYS A 7 0.43 0.23 -22.51
C LYS A 7 -0.18 1.15 -23.59
N GLU A 8 0.22 2.42 -23.45
CA GLU A 8 0.40 3.50 -24.43
C GLU A 8 -0.73 4.51 -24.67
N GLU A 9 -0.35 5.76 -24.34
CA GLU A 9 -0.98 7.08 -24.51
C GLU A 9 -2.41 7.29 -23.97
N ILE A 10 -2.52 7.96 -22.83
CA ILE A 10 -3.07 9.33 -22.70
C ILE A 10 -2.90 9.81 -21.26
N ASN A 11 -2.35 11.03 -21.14
CA ASN A 11 -2.36 11.96 -20.01
C ASN A 11 -2.57 11.33 -18.61
N VAL A 12 -1.48 11.03 -17.89
CA VAL A 12 -1.57 10.69 -16.47
C VAL A 12 -1.89 11.97 -15.70
N GLU A 13 -3.18 12.30 -15.69
CA GLU A 13 -3.86 13.07 -14.65
C GLU A 13 -3.22 12.65 -13.33
N SER A 14 -2.59 13.61 -12.64
CA SER A 14 -1.74 13.36 -11.47
C SER A 14 -2.44 12.39 -10.52
N GLU A 15 -2.08 11.11 -10.60
CA GLU A 15 -2.56 10.08 -9.68
C GLU A 15 -2.14 10.60 -8.31
N GLN A 16 -3.11 11.12 -7.56
CA GLN A 16 -2.85 11.70 -6.28
C GLN A 16 -2.34 10.56 -5.39
N ILE A 17 -1.03 10.47 -5.24
CA ILE A 17 -0.37 9.40 -4.51
C ILE A 17 -0.86 9.52 -3.06
N ASN A 18 -1.77 8.63 -2.66
CA ASN A 18 -2.23 8.55 -1.28
C ASN A 18 -1.11 7.96 -0.45
N GLN A 19 -0.18 8.81 0.00
CA GLN A 19 0.99 8.40 0.75
C GLN A 19 0.61 8.12 2.20
N GLY A 20 1.13 7.01 2.72
CA GLY A 20 0.97 6.60 4.12
C GLY A 20 2.28 6.64 4.89
N LYS A 21 2.18 6.73 6.21
CA LYS A 21 3.32 6.65 7.14
C LYS A 21 3.29 5.32 7.87
N VAL A 22 4.39 4.57 7.78
CA VAL A 22 4.57 3.34 8.57
C VAL A 22 4.60 3.69 10.06
N LEU A 23 3.75 3.05 10.84
CA LEU A 23 3.69 3.19 12.30
C LEU A 23 4.49 2.09 12.99
N SER A 24 4.39 0.86 12.51
CA SER A 24 5.17 -0.26 13.06
C SER A 24 5.38 -1.38 12.03
N VAL A 25 6.49 -2.10 12.19
CA VAL A 25 6.80 -3.33 11.46
C VAL A 25 7.10 -4.42 12.48
N ARG A 26 6.37 -5.53 12.43
CA ARG A 26 6.54 -6.69 13.31
C ARG A 26 6.54 -7.95 12.45
N SER A 27 7.73 -8.47 12.15
CA SER A 27 7.90 -9.53 11.13
C SER A 27 7.28 -9.08 9.81
N SER A 28 6.31 -9.82 9.24
CA SER A 28 5.59 -9.44 8.03
C SER A 28 4.39 -8.50 8.25
N VAL A 29 4.02 -8.20 9.50
CA VAL A 29 2.86 -7.34 9.77
C VAL A 29 3.29 -5.88 9.81
N VAL A 30 2.61 -5.04 9.03
CA VAL A 30 2.90 -3.61 8.91
C VAL A 30 1.65 -2.79 9.22
N ASP A 31 1.75 -1.87 10.18
CA ASP A 31 0.70 -0.90 10.44
C ASP A 31 1.05 0.43 9.76
N VAL A 32 0.11 1.01 9.03
CA VAL A 32 0.33 2.23 8.22
C VAL A 32 -0.84 3.20 8.41
N HIS A 33 -0.51 4.46 8.68
CA HIS A 33 -1.47 5.56 8.73
C HIS A 33 -1.56 6.26 7.37
N PHE A 34 -2.76 6.55 6.90
CA PHE A 34 -3.04 7.30 5.67
C PHE A 34 -3.99 8.47 5.96
N PRO A 35 -3.84 9.60 5.23
CA PRO A 35 -4.87 10.64 5.20
C PRO A 35 -6.25 10.09 4.81
N THR A 36 -6.27 9.12 3.89
CA THR A 36 -7.47 8.36 3.51
C THR A 36 -7.13 6.87 3.52
N ALA A 37 -7.71 6.08 4.44
CA ALA A 37 -7.38 4.66 4.54
C ALA A 37 -7.75 3.89 3.26
N PRO A 38 -6.81 3.10 2.68
CA PRO A 38 -7.13 2.21 1.58
C PRO A 38 -8.08 1.08 2.03
N ALA A 39 -8.83 0.53 1.08
CA ALA A 39 -9.71 -0.61 1.32
C ALA A 39 -8.91 -1.89 1.60
N ILE A 40 -9.54 -2.85 2.29
CA ILE A 40 -9.00 -4.20 2.47
C ILE A 40 -8.77 -4.85 1.09
N ARG A 41 -7.71 -5.65 0.94
CA ARG A 41 -7.21 -6.25 -0.31
C ARG A 41 -6.55 -5.29 -1.30
N ASN A 42 -6.45 -3.99 -0.97
CA ASN A 42 -5.57 -3.10 -1.72
C ASN A 42 -4.10 -3.44 -1.44
N VAL A 43 -3.24 -3.16 -2.41
CA VAL A 43 -1.79 -3.34 -2.29
C VAL A 43 -1.13 -2.00 -2.03
N LEU A 44 -0.29 -1.95 -1.01
CA LEU A 44 0.61 -0.86 -0.73
C LEU A 44 1.99 -1.22 -1.28
N LYS A 45 2.68 -0.21 -1.79
CA LYS A 45 4.05 -0.32 -2.27
C LYS A 45 4.93 0.58 -1.43
N ALA A 46 6.06 0.06 -0.98
CA ALA A 46 7.01 0.78 -0.15
C ALA A 46 8.46 0.46 -0.55
N GLY A 47 9.39 1.27 -0.03
CA GLY A 47 10.80 1.23 -0.39
C GLY A 47 11.12 2.04 -1.65
N ASP A 48 12.40 2.38 -1.82
CA ASP A 48 12.88 3.29 -2.88
C ASP A 48 12.51 2.83 -4.31
N ASN A 49 12.34 1.52 -4.51
CA ASN A 49 12.01 0.92 -5.80
C ASN A 49 10.65 0.18 -5.78
N GLU A 50 9.75 0.53 -4.86
CA GLU A 50 8.46 -0.16 -4.68
C GLU A 50 8.58 -1.68 -4.43
N GLN A 51 9.73 -2.15 -3.95
CA GLN A 51 10.04 -3.57 -3.81
C GLN A 51 9.32 -4.26 -2.63
N VAL A 52 8.85 -3.47 -1.66
CA VAL A 52 8.09 -3.97 -0.53
C VAL A 52 6.61 -3.93 -0.86
N ILE A 53 6.02 -5.10 -1.05
CA ILE A 53 4.61 -5.28 -1.42
C ILE A 53 3.84 -5.69 -0.16
N ILE A 54 2.80 -4.95 0.17
CA ILE A 54 2.01 -5.17 1.40
C ILE A 54 0.53 -5.24 1.01
N GLU A 55 -0.15 -6.33 1.34
CA GLU A 55 -1.61 -6.41 1.17
C GLU A 55 -2.32 -5.89 2.42
N VAL A 56 -3.28 -4.98 2.26
CA VAL A 56 -4.13 -4.51 3.37
C VAL A 56 -5.03 -5.63 3.84
N PHE A 57 -4.86 -6.06 5.09
CA PHE A 57 -5.62 -7.15 5.71
C PHE A 57 -6.76 -6.64 6.59
N THR A 58 -6.61 -5.49 7.25
CA THR A 58 -7.61 -4.96 8.20
C THR A 58 -7.52 -3.44 8.30
N GLN A 59 -8.64 -2.76 8.53
CA GLN A 59 -8.67 -1.36 8.99
C GLN A 59 -8.68 -1.36 10.52
N LEU A 60 -7.66 -0.75 11.14
CA LEU A 60 -7.55 -0.65 12.61
C LEU A 60 -8.37 0.53 13.15
N ASP A 61 -8.41 1.62 12.38
CA ASP A 61 -9.26 2.79 12.58
C ASP A 61 -9.53 3.47 11.22
N ASN A 62 -10.16 4.65 11.23
CA ASN A 62 -10.54 5.40 10.02
C ASN A 62 -9.37 5.76 9.09
N ASN A 63 -8.14 5.79 9.63
CA ASN A 63 -6.95 6.25 8.93
C ASN A 63 -5.81 5.24 9.01
N THR A 64 -5.90 4.23 9.86
CA THR A 64 -4.85 3.24 10.07
C THR A 64 -5.27 1.90 9.51
N VAL A 65 -4.41 1.32 8.68
CA VAL A 65 -4.55 -0.04 8.17
C VAL A 65 -3.45 -0.95 8.70
N ARG A 66 -3.79 -2.22 8.86
CA ARG A 66 -2.85 -3.31 9.05
C ARG A 66 -2.72 -4.09 7.75
N GLY A 67 -1.50 -4.25 7.29
CA GLY A 67 -1.16 -5.06 6.14
C GLY A 67 -0.21 -6.21 6.45
N VAL A 68 -0.14 -7.15 5.52
CA VAL A 68 0.82 -8.27 5.53
C VAL A 68 1.76 -8.09 4.35
N ALA A 69 3.06 -8.01 4.63
CA ALA A 69 4.11 -7.96 3.65
C ALA A 69 4.20 -9.29 2.90
N LEU A 70 4.08 -9.21 1.58
CA LEU A 70 4.22 -10.32 0.63
C LEU A 70 5.65 -10.47 0.12
N THR A 71 6.48 -9.44 0.33
CA THR A 71 7.92 -9.46 0.09
C THR A 71 8.67 -9.07 1.37
N PRO A 72 9.97 -9.42 1.49
CA PRO A 72 10.76 -9.06 2.67
C PRO A 72 10.74 -7.54 2.94
N THR A 73 10.61 -7.17 4.20
CA THR A 73 10.56 -5.77 4.67
C THR A 73 11.93 -5.23 5.10
N GLN A 74 13.04 -5.85 4.64
CA GLN A 74 14.42 -5.50 5.02
C GLN A 74 15.02 -4.48 4.06
#